data_AF-A0AAW7F558-F1
#
_entry.id   AF-A0AAW7F558-F1
#
_cell.length_a   1.000
_cell.length_b   1.000
_cell.length_c   1.000
_cell.angle_alpha   90.00
_cell.angle_beta   90.00
_cell.angle_gamma   90.00
#
_symmetry.space_group_name_H-M   'P 1'
#
loop_
_entity.id
_entity.type
_entity.pdbx_description
1 polymer ?
#
loop_
_entity_poly.entity_id
_entity_poly.type
_entity_poly.pdbx_seq_one_letter_code
_entity_poly.pdbx_strand_id
1 'polypeptide(L)' 'MIDLQQRYEVIKSVCESLKLQTKPELRIKSKRQVITSHKAKVRKIPSWCIDRLPCDAQILGEDGIHTYVYH' A
#
# COMPACT_ATOMS: atom_id res chain seq x y z
N MET A 1 40.89 6.46 11.89
CA MET A 1 40.55 6.29 10.46
C MET A 1 40.06 4.87 10.29
N ILE A 2 38.83 4.68 9.84
CA ILE A 2 38.36 3.32 9.53
C ILE A 2 39.09 2.86 8.26
N ASP A 3 39.70 1.68 8.36
CA ASP A 3 40.43 1.04 7.29
C ASP A 3 39.49 0.76 6.10
N LEU A 4 39.85 1.29 4.92
CA LEU A 4 39.05 1.21 3.70
C LEU A 4 38.85 -0.26 3.28
N GLN A 5 39.82 -1.11 3.58
CA GLN A 5 39.80 -2.52 3.23
C GLN A 5 38.80 -3.29 4.11
N GLN A 6 38.78 -3.02 5.41
CA GLN A 6 37.75 -3.53 6.31
C GLN A 6 36.32 -3.14 5.86
N ARG A 7 36.12 -1.89 5.41
CA ARG A 7 34.82 -1.46 4.88
C ARG A 7 34.40 -2.23 3.64
N TYR A 8 35.35 -2.46 2.73
CA TYR A 8 35.08 -3.17 1.48
C TYR A 8 34.68 -4.63 1.74
N GLU A 9 35.40 -5.32 2.62
CA GLU A 9 35.08 -6.72 2.99
C GLU A 9 33.71 -6.86 3.66
N VAL A 10 33.37 -5.90 4.54
CA VAL A 10 32.03 -5.86 5.16
C VAL A 10 30.94 -5.66 4.11
N ILE A 11 31.10 -4.70 3.19
CA ILE A 11 30.12 -4.46 2.12
C ILE A 11 29.98 -5.70 1.23
N LYS A 12 31.10 -6.35 0.88
CA LYS A 12 31.11 -7.54 0.03
C LYS A 12 30.37 -8.71 0.68
N SER A 13 30.64 -8.98 1.96
CA SER A 13 29.98 -10.06 2.71
C SER A 13 28.47 -9.85 2.87
N VAL A 14 28.05 -8.60 3.11
CA VAL A 14 26.63 -8.23 3.18
C VAL A 14 25.95 -8.42 1.83
N CYS A 15 26.58 -7.99 0.73
CA CYS A 15 26.04 -8.17 -0.62
C CYS A 15 25.88 -9.64 -1.01
N GLU A 16 26.86 -10.51 -0.70
CA GLU A 16 26.73 -11.95 -0.96
C GLU A 16 25.61 -12.58 -0.11
N SER A 17 25.48 -12.16 1.15
CA SER A 17 24.39 -12.63 2.02
C SER A 17 23.01 -12.22 1.50
N LEU A 18 22.87 -11.00 0.96
CA LEU A 18 21.63 -10.49 0.37
C LEU A 18 21.25 -11.21 -0.93
N LYS A 19 22.22 -11.65 -1.74
CA LYS A 19 21.96 -12.45 -2.95
C LYS A 19 21.40 -13.84 -2.62
N LEU A 20 21.84 -14.42 -1.50
CA LEU A 20 21.39 -15.74 -1.03
C LEU A 20 20.03 -15.69 -0.34
N GLN A 21 19.50 -14.50 -0.03
CA GLN A 21 18.14 -14.37 0.48
C GLN A 21 17.13 -14.77 -0.61
N THR A 22 16.33 -15.78 -0.33
CA THR A 22 15.12 -16.08 -1.10
C THR A 22 14.21 -14.86 -1.03
N LYS A 23 14.02 -14.19 -2.17
CA LYS A 23 13.11 -13.05 -2.26
C LYS A 23 11.75 -13.50 -1.71
N PRO A 24 11.21 -12.88 -0.65
CA PRO A 24 9.89 -13.23 -0.18
C PRO A 24 8.93 -13.03 -1.34
N GLU A 25 8.09 -14.03 -1.58
CA GLU A 25 7.09 -13.98 -2.63
C GLU A 25 6.29 -12.69 -2.44
N LEU A 26 6.30 -11.81 -3.45
CA LEU A 26 5.62 -10.52 -3.35
C LEU A 26 4.17 -10.80 -2.96
N ARG A 27 3.78 -10.37 -1.76
CA ARG A 27 2.40 -10.44 -1.24
C ARG A 27 1.39 -9.65 -2.09
N ILE A 28 1.83 -9.11 -3.22
CA ILE A 28 0.98 -8.54 -4.24
C ILE A 28 0.38 -9.73 -4.96
N LYS A 29 -0.84 -10.10 -4.55
CA LYS A 29 -1.71 -10.98 -5.33
C LYS A 29 -1.73 -10.43 -6.76
N SER A 30 -0.93 -11.00 -7.66
CA SER A 30 -0.92 -10.69 -9.10
C SER A 30 -2.25 -11.04 -9.77
N LYS A 31 -3.16 -11.65 -9.02
CA LYS A 31 -4.54 -11.87 -9.42
C LYS A 31 -5.27 -10.54 -9.30
N ARG A 32 -5.43 -9.86 -10.42
CA ARG A 32 -6.52 -8.90 -10.68
C ARG A 32 -7.81 -9.58 -10.21
N GLN A 33 -8.23 -9.34 -8.97
CA GLN A 33 -9.45 -9.91 -8.45
C GLN A 33 -10.58 -9.22 -9.20
N VAL A 34 -11.19 -9.93 -10.15
CA VAL A 34 -12.41 -9.48 -10.80
C VAL A 34 -13.44 -9.37 -9.70
N ILE A 35 -13.87 -8.14 -9.41
CA ILE A 35 -14.91 -7.88 -8.42
C ILE A 35 -16.20 -8.44 -9.03
N THR A 36 -16.61 -9.63 -8.60
CA THR A 36 -17.82 -10.32 -9.10
C THR A 36 -19.10 -9.78 -8.49
N SER A 37 -19.01 -8.90 -7.49
CA SER A 37 -20.17 -8.24 -6.90
C SER A 37 -20.51 -6.97 -7.67
N HIS A 38 -21.68 -6.94 -8.31
CA HIS A 38 -22.33 -5.71 -8.81
C HIS A 38 -22.93 -4.85 -7.68
N LYS A 39 -22.65 -5.19 -6.42
CA LYS A 39 -23.03 -4.36 -5.29
C LYS A 39 -22.14 -3.11 -5.32
N ALA A 40 -22.78 -1.96 -5.32
CA ALA A 40 -22.08 -0.71 -5.23
C ALA A 40 -21.24 -0.64 -3.95
N LYS A 41 -20.09 0.02 -4.10
CA LYS A 41 -19.00 -0.12 -3.15
C LYS A 41 -19.06 1.03 -2.15
N VAL A 42 -19.49 0.72 -0.93
CA VAL A 42 -19.41 1.68 0.18
C VAL A 42 -17.99 1.76 0.70
N ARG A 43 -17.45 2.98 0.83
CA ARG A 43 -16.09 3.23 1.34
C ARG A 43 -16.12 4.30 2.41
N LYS A 44 -15.26 4.15 3.41
CA LYS A 44 -14.99 5.16 4.43
C LYS A 44 -13.92 6.11 3.92
N ILE A 45 -14.21 7.41 3.92
CA ILE A 45 -13.26 8.47 3.57
C ILE A 45 -13.11 9.43 4.75
N PRO A 46 -11.97 10.12 4.91
CA PRO A 46 -11.86 11.22 5.85
C PRO A 46 -12.77 12.39 5.46
N SER A 47 -13.28 13.13 6.45
CA SER A 47 -14.17 14.29 6.21
C SER A 47 -13.52 15.37 5.33
N TRP A 48 -12.21 15.59 5.47
CA TRP A 48 -11.46 16.56 4.65
C TRP A 48 -11.29 16.17 3.17
N CYS A 49 -11.74 14.97 2.78
CA CYS A 49 -11.73 14.50 1.40
C CYS A 49 -13.07 14.70 0.68
N ILE A 50 -14.13 15.17 1.36
CA ILE A 50 -15.48 15.28 0.80
C ILE A 50 -15.51 16.18 -0.45
N ASP A 51 -14.75 17.27 -0.46
CA ASP A 51 -14.72 18.21 -1.60
C ASP A 51 -14.07 17.60 -2.86
N ARG A 52 -13.39 16.46 -2.73
CA ARG A 52 -12.70 15.77 -3.82
C ARG A 52 -13.49 14.57 -4.35
N LEU A 53 -14.75 14.43 -3.93
CA LEU A 53 -15.59 13.33 -4.35
C LEU A 53 -16.03 13.52 -5.81
N PRO A 54 -16.10 12.44 -6.61
CA PRO A 54 -16.69 12.53 -7.94
C PRO A 54 -18.18 12.89 -7.85
N CYS A 55 -18.70 13.54 -8.89
CA CYS A 55 -20.06 14.11 -8.88
C CYS A 55 -21.19 13.08 -8.73
N ASP A 56 -20.92 11.81 -9.04
CA ASP A 56 -21.87 10.70 -8.98
C ASP A 56 -21.91 10.01 -7.60
N ALA A 57 -21.06 10.44 -6.67
CA ALA A 57 -20.99 9.86 -5.34
C ALA A 57 -22.05 10.42 -4.38
N GLN A 58 -22.61 9.54 -3.55
CA GLN A 58 -23.55 9.90 -2.48
C GLN A 58 -22.92 9.73 -1.11
N ILE A 59 -23.04 10.77 -0.27
CA ILE A 59 -22.57 10.78 1.11
C ILE A 59 -23.63 10.10 2.00
N LEU A 60 -23.17 9.16 2.81
CA LEU A 60 -23.90 8.47 3.85
C LEU A 60 -23.38 8.95 5.21
N GLY A 61 -24.23 8.91 6.24
CA GLY A 61 -24.06 9.55 7.57
C GLY A 61 -22.66 9.57 8.19
N GLU A 62 -22.44 10.53 9.09
CA GLU A 62 -21.12 10.91 9.60
C GLU A 62 -20.86 10.42 11.04
N ASP A 63 -19.72 9.75 11.26
CA ASP A 63 -19.22 9.35 12.59
C ASP A 63 -18.17 10.36 13.14
N GLY A 64 -18.23 11.61 12.68
CA GLY A 64 -17.40 12.76 13.08
C GLY A 64 -15.99 12.84 12.47
N ILE A 65 -15.28 11.72 12.27
CA ILE A 65 -13.92 11.73 11.67
C ILE A 65 -13.96 11.33 10.19
N HIS A 66 -15.00 10.59 9.80
CA HIS A 66 -15.08 9.96 8.51
C HIS A 66 -16.52 9.91 8.01
N THR A 67 -16.61 9.83 6.68
CA THR A 67 -17.84 9.81 5.92
C THR A 67 -17.90 8.54 5.10
N TYR A 68 -19.07 7.94 5.01
CA TYR A 68 -19.28 6.80 4.14
C TYR A 68 -19.75 7.28 2.77
N VAL A 69 -19.19 6.73 1.70
CA VAL A 69 -19.52 7.13 0.34
C VAL A 69 -19.92 5.93 -0.48
N TYR A 70 -21.03 6.10 -1.20
CA TYR A 70 -21.53 5.21 -2.21
C TYR A 70 -21.19 5.77 -3.60
N HIS A 71 -20.61 4.94 -4.47
CA HIS A 71 -20.30 5.25 -5.87
C HIS A 71 -21.09 4.32 -6.78
#